data_AF-A0A842KK33-F1
#
_entry.id   AF-A0A842KK33-F1
#
_cell.length_a   1.000
_cell.length_b   1.000
_cell.length_c   1.000
_cell.angle_alpha   90.00
_cell.angle_beta   90.00
_cell.angle_gamma   90.00
#
_symmetry.space_group_name_H-M   'P 1'
#
loop_
_entity.id
_entity.type
_entity.pdbx_description
1 polymer ?
#
loop_
_entity_poly.entity_id
_entity_poly.type
_entity_poly.pdbx_seq_one_letter_code
_entity_poly.pdbx_strand_id
1 'polypeptide(L)'
;MRMFDRRRNFFFLFAIALSLIFSITFREENCNCNSNPVASNLSFKFPVMQNLNPPYPSLASPKPSIKDTPSYFSWLDYEGKDWTTPARYQGNCGSCWAFAAVGGLEAIINIREGIAEIKPDLSEQYILSCLSKAGSCYGGDPYWAFHYIRSTEKDGNYRNGIITEDCMPYMASDTFPCQSKCIDWENYLVPISDYGYWIPDGSSQDRQRIKSQIMDKGPVVTYMMATDEFMEWGLKNHNSTDYFPYRPARSINHCVTIVGWKDDTNIPRGGYWICKNSWGSYWGYKGFFNIEYGSLLIDNFSIVWVEYDKNAYDWPPVADAGGPYVAKVGEEIVFDGSKSRDDSDEINSWNWNFGDGSTSKEKIARHTYSERGIYDIILRVMADEKEGIDKTSALIDVWKKGDSWTFNVKKIEVETSSLKFYGRIDDLKAEVIDDSEDYMVKIDGKIYGNFSYSSQPKLQISGRFLFNRINGKIYLEKDFSIEKIYFMLRGVALTKIGDFPFPMPLPFKGEIKIDFSSPYSIFDFPIEQKKWILNVTNLNIDAYASALFGIINYPIKYTISLGSMEIDCSGKETVQTEAGIFSAYKISIYDIVKIYYSPEIANLVKGNVNFEGINIEAELKEVNYK
;
A
#
# COMPACT_ATOMS: atom_id res chain seq x y z
N MET A 1 -13.82 -21.01 -12.18
CA MET A 1 -12.35 -21.06 -12.31
C MET A 1 -11.84 -19.63 -12.45
N ARG A 2 -11.83 -18.88 -11.35
CA ARG A 2 -11.29 -17.52 -11.25
C ARG A 2 -10.46 -17.52 -9.96
N MET A 3 -9.15 -17.74 -10.11
CA MET A 3 -8.15 -17.54 -9.06
C MET A 3 -7.36 -16.31 -9.49
N PHE A 4 -7.77 -15.14 -9.02
CA PHE A 4 -6.97 -13.92 -9.11
C PHE A 4 -6.75 -13.41 -7.68
N ASP A 5 -5.52 -12.98 -7.43
CA ASP A 5 -4.95 -12.40 -6.22
C ASP A 5 -4.85 -13.29 -4.97
N ARG A 6 -3.68 -13.93 -4.83
CA ARG A 6 -3.14 -14.43 -3.56
C ARG A 6 -1.64 -14.08 -3.46
N ARG A 7 -1.08 -14.21 -2.24
CA ARG A 7 0.36 -14.42 -1.88
C ARG A 7 1.18 -13.27 -1.27
N ARG A 8 1.79 -13.48 -0.07
CA ARG A 8 1.56 -12.55 1.06
C ARG A 8 2.43 -12.63 2.38
N ASN A 9 3.78 -12.67 2.46
CA ASN A 9 4.48 -12.69 3.82
C ASN A 9 6.01 -12.52 3.78
N PHE A 10 6.76 -12.18 4.86
CA PHE A 10 6.66 -12.61 6.29
C PHE A 10 7.23 -11.65 7.40
N PHE A 11 6.96 -11.98 8.67
CA PHE A 11 7.58 -11.56 9.96
C PHE A 11 7.26 -10.19 10.62
N PHE A 12 6.94 -9.12 9.89
CA PHE A 12 6.54 -7.76 10.38
C PHE A 12 5.66 -7.72 11.64
N LEU A 13 4.79 -8.72 11.80
CA LEU A 13 3.87 -8.86 12.91
C LEU A 13 4.50 -9.34 14.21
N PHE A 14 5.72 -9.89 14.26
CA PHE A 14 6.38 -10.16 15.54
C PHE A 14 6.85 -8.85 16.20
N ALA A 15 7.41 -7.94 15.41
CA ALA A 15 7.81 -6.61 15.87
C ALA A 15 6.61 -5.70 16.15
N ILE A 16 5.58 -5.74 15.29
CA ILE A 16 4.32 -5.05 15.52
C ILE A 16 3.53 -5.67 16.68
N ALA A 17 3.51 -6.99 16.84
CA ALA A 17 2.90 -7.60 18.02
C ALA A 17 3.64 -7.12 19.27
N LEU A 18 4.98 -7.18 19.30
CA LEU A 18 5.75 -6.67 20.44
C LEU A 18 5.43 -5.19 20.70
N SER A 19 5.45 -4.33 19.67
CA SER A 19 5.15 -2.91 19.81
C SER A 19 3.71 -2.65 20.23
N LEU A 20 2.73 -3.33 19.65
CA LEU A 20 1.32 -3.25 20.02
C LEU A 20 1.05 -3.77 21.43
N ILE A 21 1.72 -4.83 21.87
CA ILE A 21 1.66 -5.31 23.26
C ILE A 21 2.18 -4.24 24.21
N PHE A 22 3.26 -3.55 23.83
CA PHE A 22 3.75 -2.41 24.59
C PHE A 22 2.80 -1.21 24.50
N SER A 23 2.18 -0.90 23.35
CA SER A 23 1.23 0.21 23.14
C SER A 23 -0.15 -0.03 23.76
N ILE A 24 -0.57 -1.27 23.93
CA ILE A 24 -1.87 -1.66 24.49
C ILE A 24 -1.96 -1.39 26.00
N THR A 25 -0.83 -1.32 26.69
CA THR A 25 -0.75 -0.76 28.05
C THR A 25 -1.04 0.76 28.14
N PHE A 26 -1.36 1.45 27.02
CA PHE A 26 -1.39 2.92 26.89
C PHE A 26 -2.70 3.51 26.39
N ARG A 27 -3.84 3.00 26.87
CA ARG A 27 -5.11 3.78 26.76
C ARG A 27 -5.93 3.84 28.04
N GLU A 28 -5.25 3.82 29.19
CA GLU A 28 -5.80 4.37 30.43
C GLU A 28 -5.26 5.79 30.64
N GLU A 29 -5.86 6.75 29.95
CA GLU A 29 -6.03 8.08 30.55
C GLU A 29 -7.53 8.39 30.60
N ASN A 30 -8.06 8.24 31.82
CA ASN A 30 -9.25 8.89 32.37
C ASN A 30 -10.64 8.50 31.84
N CYS A 31 -11.23 7.51 32.52
CA CYS A 31 -12.64 7.59 32.87
C CYS A 31 -12.86 8.80 33.79
N ASN A 32 -13.24 9.95 33.23
CA ASN A 32 -14.15 10.87 33.90
C ASN A 32 -14.89 11.74 32.88
N CYS A 33 -16.21 11.73 32.96
CA CYS A 33 -17.07 12.55 32.12
C CYS A 33 -16.83 14.05 32.34
N ASN A 34 -16.99 14.79 31.24
CA ASN A 34 -17.10 16.25 31.09
C ASN A 34 -15.82 17.10 30.99
N SER A 35 -15.76 17.77 29.83
CA SER A 35 -15.12 19.04 29.48
C SER A 35 -13.68 19.03 28.93
N ASN A 36 -13.64 19.40 27.65
CA ASN A 36 -12.57 19.89 26.78
C ASN A 36 -11.55 18.88 26.21
N PRO A 37 -11.61 18.62 24.89
CA PRO A 37 -10.53 17.95 24.20
C PRO A 37 -9.38 18.94 24.04
N VAL A 38 -8.27 18.73 24.74
CA VAL A 38 -6.99 19.16 24.21
C VAL A 38 -6.66 18.17 23.10
N ALA A 39 -7.12 18.53 21.89
CA ALA A 39 -6.74 17.86 20.68
C ALA A 39 -5.21 17.74 20.64
N SER A 40 -4.72 16.52 20.46
CA SER A 40 -3.37 16.26 20.00
C SER A 40 -3.15 17.05 18.71
N ASN A 41 -2.43 18.17 18.79
CA ASN A 41 -2.06 19.05 17.69
C ASN A 41 -1.00 18.42 16.76
N LEU A 42 -1.33 17.27 16.20
CA LEU A 42 -0.72 16.73 14.99
C LEU A 42 -1.84 16.54 13.97
N SER A 43 -2.38 17.66 13.49
CA SER A 43 -3.33 17.62 12.36
C SER A 43 -2.54 17.26 11.11
N PHE A 44 -2.58 15.99 10.71
CA PHE A 44 -2.12 15.55 9.40
C PHE A 44 -3.06 16.16 8.35
N LYS A 45 -2.75 17.38 7.87
CA LYS A 45 -3.53 18.05 6.82
C LYS A 45 -2.92 17.71 5.47
N PHE A 46 -3.71 17.12 4.59
CA PHE A 46 -3.32 16.93 3.21
C PHE A 46 -3.27 18.29 2.50
N PRO A 47 -2.29 18.56 1.63
CA PRO A 47 -2.27 19.80 0.90
C PRO A 47 -3.45 19.85 -0.07
N VAL A 48 -4.07 21.02 -0.11
CA VAL A 48 -5.15 21.38 -1.03
C VAL A 48 -4.73 22.63 -1.79
N MET A 49 -5.45 22.97 -2.85
CA MET A 49 -5.22 24.23 -3.55
C MET A 49 -5.50 25.40 -2.61
N GLN A 50 -4.57 26.35 -2.59
CA GLN A 50 -4.69 27.58 -1.80
C GLN A 50 -5.33 28.69 -2.63
N ASN A 51 -5.07 28.69 -3.93
CA ASN A 51 -5.62 29.63 -4.90
C ASN A 51 -6.45 28.88 -5.94
N LEU A 52 -7.70 29.30 -6.10
CA LEU A 52 -8.50 28.92 -7.26
C LEU A 52 -8.18 29.90 -8.38
N ASN A 53 -7.79 29.40 -9.54
CA ASN A 53 -7.38 30.24 -10.64
C ASN A 53 -8.16 29.91 -11.93
N PRO A 54 -9.49 30.18 -12.03
CA PRO A 54 -10.18 29.97 -13.29
C PRO A 54 -10.47 31.32 -13.98
N PRO A 55 -9.69 31.75 -14.98
CA PRO A 55 -10.29 32.33 -16.15
C PRO A 55 -10.71 31.15 -17.03
N TYR A 56 -11.98 30.72 -16.98
CA TYR A 56 -12.48 29.85 -18.03
C TYR A 56 -12.48 30.62 -19.37
N PRO A 57 -12.24 29.97 -20.52
CA PRO A 57 -12.62 30.53 -21.80
C PRO A 57 -14.11 30.93 -21.80
N SER A 58 -14.51 31.87 -22.65
CA SER A 58 -15.86 32.46 -22.64
C SER A 58 -17.00 31.54 -23.14
N LEU A 59 -16.69 30.27 -23.45
CA LEU A 59 -17.62 29.25 -23.93
C LEU A 59 -17.28 27.89 -23.30
N ALA A 60 -18.19 27.36 -22.48
CA ALA A 60 -18.16 25.97 -22.04
C ALA A 60 -18.62 25.02 -23.17
N SER A 61 -18.19 23.76 -23.12
CA SER A 61 -18.70 22.72 -24.02
C SER A 61 -20.21 22.51 -23.81
N PRO A 62 -20.95 22.08 -24.84
CA PRO A 62 -22.34 21.68 -24.67
C PRO A 62 -22.48 20.56 -23.63
N LYS A 63 -23.56 20.59 -22.83
CA LYS A 63 -23.86 19.51 -21.87
C LYS A 63 -24.04 18.17 -22.63
N PRO A 64 -23.49 17.05 -22.14
CA PRO A 64 -23.68 15.74 -22.77
C PRO A 64 -25.15 15.32 -22.88
N SER A 65 -25.44 14.44 -23.83
CA SER A 65 -26.75 13.79 -23.94
C SER A 65 -26.97 12.82 -22.78
N ILE A 66 -28.21 12.73 -22.30
CA ILE A 66 -28.61 11.74 -21.30
C ILE A 66 -28.83 10.39 -21.99
N LYS A 67 -28.26 9.33 -21.40
CA LYS A 67 -28.51 7.93 -21.74
C LYS A 67 -29.05 7.17 -20.54
N ASP A 68 -29.65 6.01 -20.79
CA ASP A 68 -29.97 5.05 -19.74
C ASP A 68 -28.69 4.42 -19.22
N THR A 69 -28.50 4.41 -17.91
CA THR A 69 -27.29 3.90 -17.25
C THR A 69 -27.66 2.86 -16.19
N PRO A 70 -26.81 1.85 -15.93
CA PRO A 70 -27.06 0.88 -14.87
C PRO A 70 -27.01 1.54 -13.48
N SER A 71 -27.54 0.85 -12.47
CA SER A 71 -27.47 1.30 -11.08
C SER A 71 -26.06 1.23 -10.49
N TYR A 72 -25.14 0.48 -11.10
CA TYR A 72 -23.74 0.43 -10.70
C TYR A 72 -22.86 0.37 -11.93
N PHE A 73 -21.80 1.17 -11.92
CA PHE A 73 -20.75 1.14 -12.94
C PHE A 73 -19.46 1.70 -12.34
N SER A 74 -18.32 1.09 -12.68
CA SER A 74 -17.03 1.57 -12.21
C SER A 74 -15.92 1.14 -13.15
N TRP A 75 -15.13 2.07 -13.67
CA TRP A 75 -13.89 1.73 -14.40
C TRP A 75 -12.83 1.08 -13.50
N LEU A 76 -12.93 1.25 -12.18
CA LEU A 76 -12.10 0.54 -11.20
C LEU A 76 -12.39 -0.97 -11.15
N ASP A 77 -13.58 -1.38 -11.58
CA ASP A 77 -13.99 -2.79 -11.68
C ASP A 77 -15.02 -2.94 -12.80
N TYR A 78 -14.51 -2.96 -14.05
CA TYR A 78 -15.32 -3.19 -15.23
C TYR A 78 -14.90 -4.51 -15.89
N GLU A 79 -15.86 -5.45 -15.95
CA GLU A 79 -15.64 -6.83 -16.41
C GLU A 79 -14.55 -7.60 -15.64
N GLY A 80 -14.34 -7.24 -14.37
CA GLY A 80 -13.33 -7.85 -13.50
C GLY A 80 -11.91 -7.33 -13.73
N LYS A 81 -11.78 -6.18 -14.41
CA LYS A 81 -10.52 -5.47 -14.64
C LYS A 81 -10.58 -4.06 -14.06
N ASP A 82 -9.44 -3.59 -13.57
CA ASP A 82 -9.23 -2.21 -13.19
C ASP A 82 -8.64 -1.45 -14.39
N TRP A 83 -9.44 -0.57 -14.99
CA TRP A 83 -9.05 0.26 -16.13
C TRP A 83 -8.41 1.58 -15.70
N THR A 84 -8.28 1.80 -14.40
CA THR A 84 -7.62 2.97 -13.83
C THR A 84 -6.15 2.66 -13.53
N THR A 85 -5.48 3.61 -12.89
CA THR A 85 -4.11 3.45 -12.38
C THR A 85 -4.11 3.67 -10.87
N PRO A 86 -3.10 3.18 -10.13
CA PRO A 86 -2.98 3.41 -8.70
C PRO A 86 -3.09 4.90 -8.32
N ALA A 87 -3.69 5.18 -7.17
CA ALA A 87 -3.72 6.53 -6.62
C ALA A 87 -2.32 6.96 -6.17
N ARG A 88 -1.82 8.05 -6.77
CA ARG A 88 -0.51 8.65 -6.45
C ARG A 88 -0.58 9.54 -5.20
N TYR A 89 0.58 9.97 -4.71
CA TYR A 89 0.71 10.86 -3.56
C TYR A 89 1.28 12.22 -3.98
N GLN A 90 0.45 13.26 -3.93
CA GLN A 90 0.83 14.63 -4.32
C GLN A 90 1.82 15.32 -3.37
N GLY A 91 2.18 14.69 -2.24
CA GLY A 91 3.17 15.23 -1.30
C GLY A 91 2.62 16.41 -0.49
N ASN A 92 3.41 17.48 -0.38
CA ASN A 92 3.04 18.74 0.29
C ASN A 92 2.74 19.88 -0.72
N CYS A 93 2.40 19.52 -1.96
CA CYS A 93 2.10 20.44 -3.05
C CYS A 93 0.60 20.41 -3.35
N GLY A 94 -0.03 21.57 -3.54
CA GLY A 94 -1.45 21.71 -3.91
C GLY A 94 -1.71 21.41 -5.39
N SER A 95 -1.16 20.31 -5.90
CA SER A 95 -1.14 19.89 -7.30
C SER A 95 -2.24 18.89 -7.67
N CYS A 96 -3.26 18.70 -6.83
CA CYS A 96 -4.37 17.78 -7.08
C CYS A 96 -5.05 17.97 -8.45
N TRP A 97 -5.01 19.19 -9.00
CA TRP A 97 -5.51 19.52 -10.33
C TRP A 97 -4.74 18.79 -11.45
N ALA A 98 -3.42 18.68 -11.33
CA ALA A 98 -2.58 17.95 -12.27
C ALA A 98 -2.79 16.43 -12.11
N PHE A 99 -2.80 15.92 -10.88
CA PHE A 99 -3.05 14.51 -10.60
C PHE A 99 -4.43 14.04 -11.04
N ALA A 100 -5.48 14.85 -10.87
CA ALA A 100 -6.81 14.49 -11.32
C ALA A 100 -6.88 14.46 -12.87
N ALA A 101 -6.25 15.43 -13.54
CA ALA A 101 -6.12 15.46 -14.99
C ALA A 101 -5.39 14.21 -15.53
N VAL A 102 -4.19 13.95 -15.00
CA VAL A 102 -3.36 12.81 -15.39
C VAL A 102 -4.04 11.48 -15.08
N GLY A 103 -4.57 11.30 -13.86
CA GLY A 103 -5.27 10.07 -13.49
C GLY A 103 -6.54 9.80 -14.30
N GLY A 104 -7.20 10.83 -14.83
CA GLY A 104 -8.28 10.68 -15.80
C GLY A 104 -7.78 10.26 -17.19
N LEU A 105 -6.73 10.92 -17.69
CA LEU A 105 -6.10 10.62 -18.98
C LEU A 105 -5.54 9.19 -19.04
N GLU A 106 -4.83 8.75 -18.00
CA GLU A 106 -4.29 7.40 -17.87
C GLU A 106 -5.38 6.33 -17.99
N ALA A 107 -6.51 6.53 -17.31
CA ALA A 107 -7.63 5.61 -17.43
C ALA A 107 -8.24 5.62 -18.84
N ILE A 108 -8.33 6.79 -19.47
CA ILE A 108 -8.84 6.91 -20.84
C ILE A 108 -7.91 6.20 -21.84
N ILE A 109 -6.59 6.29 -21.69
CA ILE A 109 -5.61 5.54 -22.49
C ILE A 109 -5.91 4.04 -22.42
N ASN A 110 -5.95 3.46 -21.20
CA ASN A 110 -6.28 2.05 -21.00
C ASN A 110 -7.58 1.66 -21.73
N ILE A 111 -8.64 2.47 -21.59
CA ILE A 111 -9.95 2.23 -22.20
C ILE A 111 -9.88 2.26 -23.73
N ARG A 112 -9.11 3.17 -24.33
CA ARG A 112 -9.03 3.33 -25.79
C ARG A 112 -8.19 2.24 -26.46
N GLU A 113 -7.17 1.70 -25.80
CA GLU A 113 -6.38 0.60 -26.40
C GLU A 113 -7.08 -0.75 -26.17
N GLY A 114 -8.03 -0.79 -25.23
CA GLY A 114 -8.69 -2.03 -24.83
C GLY A 114 -7.83 -2.92 -23.93
N ILE A 115 -6.78 -2.36 -23.32
CA ILE A 115 -5.81 -3.08 -22.50
C ILE A 115 -5.67 -2.35 -21.15
N ALA A 116 -6.35 -2.87 -20.13
CA ALA A 116 -6.32 -2.33 -18.77
C ALA A 116 -4.92 -2.42 -18.12
N GLU A 117 -4.11 -3.34 -18.61
CA GLU A 117 -2.80 -3.69 -18.06
C GLU A 117 -1.63 -2.82 -18.56
N ILE A 118 -1.85 -1.88 -19.51
CA ILE A 118 -0.81 -0.93 -19.97
C ILE A 118 -0.26 -0.11 -18.80
N LYS A 119 -1.13 0.25 -17.84
CA LYS A 119 -0.79 1.03 -16.64
C LYS A 119 0.10 2.25 -16.98
N PRO A 120 -0.39 3.16 -17.85
CA PRO A 120 0.36 4.36 -18.21
C PRO A 120 0.73 5.15 -16.95
N ASP A 121 1.96 5.64 -16.90
CA ASP A 121 2.48 6.44 -15.79
C ASP A 121 2.98 7.77 -16.35
N LEU A 122 2.13 8.80 -16.31
CA LEU A 122 2.41 10.10 -16.92
C LEU A 122 2.88 11.10 -15.87
N SER A 123 3.75 12.02 -16.27
CA SER A 123 4.42 12.93 -15.34
C SER A 123 3.56 14.15 -14.97
N GLU A 124 3.00 14.19 -13.75
CA GLU A 124 2.41 15.42 -13.22
C GLU A 124 3.45 16.54 -13.06
N GLN A 125 4.72 16.17 -12.83
CA GLN A 125 5.82 17.12 -12.68
C GLN A 125 6.14 17.87 -13.97
N TYR A 126 5.97 17.24 -15.13
CA TYR A 126 6.08 17.91 -16.41
C TYR A 126 5.07 19.05 -16.53
N ILE A 127 3.82 18.83 -16.07
CA ILE A 127 2.80 19.89 -16.05
C ILE A 127 3.24 21.03 -15.13
N LEU A 128 3.72 20.74 -13.92
CA LEU A 128 4.18 21.77 -12.98
C LEU A 128 5.39 22.57 -13.48
N SER A 129 6.39 21.88 -14.03
CA SER A 129 7.68 22.47 -14.38
C SER A 129 7.72 23.08 -15.77
N CYS A 130 7.12 22.40 -16.76
CA CYS A 130 7.19 22.78 -18.17
C CYS A 130 5.95 23.50 -18.66
N LEU A 131 4.77 23.19 -18.09
CA LEU A 131 3.49 23.77 -18.46
C LEU A 131 2.95 24.70 -17.35
N SER A 132 3.85 25.44 -16.69
CA SER A 132 3.58 26.26 -15.49
C SER A 132 2.44 27.28 -15.59
N LYS A 133 1.95 27.57 -16.81
CA LYS A 133 0.73 28.36 -17.01
C LYS A 133 -0.55 27.64 -16.57
N ALA A 134 -0.53 26.31 -16.49
CA ALA A 134 -1.64 25.50 -16.02
C ALA A 134 -1.87 25.63 -14.50
N GLY A 135 -0.81 25.92 -13.74
CA GLY A 135 -0.87 26.06 -12.29
C GLY A 135 0.47 25.85 -11.60
N SER A 136 0.42 25.76 -10.28
CA SER A 136 1.58 25.61 -9.41
C SER A 136 1.24 24.80 -8.15
N CYS A 137 2.16 24.75 -7.17
CA CYS A 137 1.88 24.10 -5.89
C CYS A 137 0.88 24.87 -5.02
N TYR A 138 0.48 26.08 -5.43
CA TYR A 138 -0.57 26.85 -4.78
C TYR A 138 -1.96 26.56 -5.37
N GLY A 139 -2.04 25.86 -6.50
CA GLY A 139 -3.28 25.53 -7.19
C GLY A 139 -3.18 25.70 -8.70
N GLY A 140 -4.19 25.20 -9.41
CA GLY A 140 -4.26 25.18 -10.86
C GLY A 140 -5.60 24.63 -11.35
N ASP A 141 -5.70 24.35 -12.64
CA ASP A 141 -6.95 23.92 -13.26
C ASP A 141 -6.72 22.73 -14.22
N PRO A 142 -7.45 21.60 -14.07
CA PRO A 142 -7.36 20.46 -14.98
C PRO A 142 -7.65 20.81 -16.45
N TYR A 143 -8.54 21.77 -16.73
CA TYR A 143 -8.81 22.23 -18.09
C TYR A 143 -7.56 22.89 -18.68
N TRP A 144 -6.91 23.78 -17.93
CA TRP A 144 -5.68 24.44 -18.38
C TRP A 144 -4.52 23.45 -18.48
N ALA A 145 -4.48 22.41 -17.63
CA ALA A 145 -3.55 21.31 -17.79
C ALA A 145 -3.69 20.66 -19.18
N PHE A 146 -4.91 20.22 -19.55
CA PHE A 146 -5.14 19.64 -20.88
C PHE A 146 -4.91 20.64 -22.02
N HIS A 147 -5.28 21.91 -21.84
CA HIS A 147 -5.01 22.95 -22.81
C HIS A 147 -3.52 23.06 -23.13
N TYR A 148 -2.66 23.17 -22.12
CA TYR A 148 -1.22 23.30 -22.32
C TYR A 148 -0.55 21.99 -22.72
N ILE A 149 -1.10 20.83 -22.33
CA ILE A 149 -0.68 19.53 -22.88
C ILE A 149 -0.90 19.49 -24.39
N ARG A 150 -2.05 19.95 -24.90
CA ARG A 150 -2.33 19.94 -26.36
C ARG A 150 -1.65 21.08 -27.12
N SER A 151 -1.34 22.19 -26.45
CA SER A 151 -0.90 23.42 -27.10
C SER A 151 0.46 23.25 -27.77
N THR A 152 0.57 23.64 -29.04
CA THR A 152 1.84 23.69 -29.76
C THR A 152 2.47 25.08 -29.71
N GLU A 153 1.98 25.96 -28.83
CA GLU A 153 2.56 27.27 -28.57
C GLU A 153 3.69 27.20 -27.54
N LYS A 154 4.34 28.34 -27.28
CA LYS A 154 5.45 28.43 -26.32
C LYS A 154 5.09 27.89 -24.93
N ASP A 155 3.90 28.21 -24.45
CA ASP A 155 3.44 27.79 -23.12
C ASP A 155 3.03 26.30 -23.07
N GLY A 156 2.82 25.66 -24.22
CA GLY A 156 2.72 24.21 -24.38
C GLY A 156 4.04 23.54 -24.74
N ASN A 157 5.17 24.24 -24.55
CA ASN A 157 6.51 23.75 -24.88
C ASN A 157 6.65 23.32 -26.37
N TYR A 158 5.89 23.95 -27.27
CA TYR A 158 5.90 23.72 -28.72
C TYR A 158 5.51 22.31 -29.18
N ARG A 159 4.92 21.48 -28.31
CA ARG A 159 4.60 20.08 -28.60
C ARG A 159 3.21 19.73 -28.05
N ASN A 160 2.46 18.91 -28.79
CA ASN A 160 1.26 18.26 -28.24
C ASN A 160 1.69 17.01 -27.47
N GLY A 161 1.54 17.03 -26.16
CA GLY A 161 1.60 15.84 -25.32
C GLY A 161 2.20 16.06 -23.94
N ILE A 162 2.13 14.99 -23.17
CA ILE A 162 2.71 14.84 -21.84
C ILE A 162 3.70 13.69 -21.86
N ILE A 163 4.77 13.78 -21.06
CA ILE A 163 5.79 12.72 -20.98
C ILE A 163 5.48 11.73 -19.84
N THR A 164 6.16 10.58 -19.86
CA THR A 164 6.05 9.57 -18.79
C THR A 164 6.77 9.99 -17.50
N GLU A 165 6.31 9.45 -16.37
CA GLU A 165 6.88 9.67 -15.03
C GLU A 165 8.36 9.28 -14.97
N ASP A 166 8.77 8.18 -15.62
CA ASP A 166 10.19 7.77 -15.71
C ASP A 166 11.08 8.84 -16.37
N CYS A 167 10.54 9.62 -17.30
CA CYS A 167 11.28 10.71 -17.95
C CYS A 167 11.38 11.97 -17.06
N MET A 168 10.41 12.20 -16.19
CA MET A 168 10.42 13.33 -15.25
C MET A 168 9.64 13.00 -13.96
N PRO A 169 10.30 12.38 -12.96
CA PRO A 169 9.64 11.96 -11.73
C PRO A 169 9.07 13.11 -10.91
N TYR A 170 8.02 12.82 -10.14
CA TYR A 170 7.35 13.78 -9.29
C TYR A 170 8.17 14.22 -8.09
N MET A 171 8.39 15.53 -7.97
CA MET A 171 9.22 16.16 -6.94
C MET A 171 8.41 16.99 -5.93
N ALA A 172 7.09 17.08 -6.09
CA ALA A 172 6.21 17.94 -5.30
C ALA A 172 6.69 19.40 -5.22
N SER A 173 7.25 19.92 -6.32
CA SER A 173 7.77 21.29 -6.38
C SER A 173 7.52 21.93 -7.74
N ASP A 174 6.91 23.11 -7.72
CA ASP A 174 6.74 24.01 -8.87
C ASP A 174 7.99 24.84 -9.18
N THR A 175 9.07 24.67 -8.41
CA THR A 175 10.38 25.30 -8.67
C THR A 175 11.37 24.32 -9.31
N PHE A 176 11.01 23.05 -9.44
CA PHE A 176 11.85 22.06 -10.10
C PHE A 176 11.97 22.38 -11.59
N PRO A 177 13.18 22.44 -12.17
CA PRO A 177 13.37 23.01 -13.50
C PRO A 177 12.91 22.08 -14.63
N CYS A 178 12.25 22.63 -15.66
CA CYS A 178 11.82 21.90 -16.86
C CYS A 178 12.98 21.25 -17.64
N GLN A 179 14.21 21.73 -17.44
CA GLN A 179 15.42 21.16 -18.03
C GLN A 179 15.78 19.79 -17.45
N SER A 180 15.20 19.40 -16.31
CA SER A 180 15.44 18.10 -15.67
C SER A 180 14.71 16.92 -16.31
N LYS A 181 13.90 17.15 -17.35
CA LYS A 181 13.34 16.06 -18.18
C LYS A 181 14.46 15.26 -18.86
N CYS A 182 14.18 13.99 -19.16
CA CYS A 182 15.12 13.11 -19.83
C CYS A 182 15.59 13.64 -21.21
N ILE A 183 16.76 13.17 -21.67
CA ILE A 183 17.43 13.69 -22.88
C ILE A 183 16.55 13.53 -24.13
N ASP A 184 15.89 12.37 -24.27
CA ASP A 184 15.06 12.02 -25.43
C ASP A 184 13.55 12.15 -25.15
N TRP A 185 13.16 13.10 -24.28
CA TRP A 185 11.78 13.31 -23.82
C TRP A 185 10.74 13.38 -24.95
N GLU A 186 11.12 13.85 -26.15
CA GLU A 186 10.23 13.96 -27.29
C GLU A 186 9.70 12.60 -27.77
N ASN A 187 10.46 11.51 -27.56
CA ASN A 187 10.04 10.16 -27.92
C ASN A 187 9.02 9.58 -26.94
N TYR A 188 8.87 10.19 -25.76
CA TYR A 188 7.95 9.76 -24.71
C TYR A 188 6.69 10.64 -24.63
N LEU A 189 6.47 11.50 -25.64
CA LEU A 189 5.31 12.38 -25.68
C LEU A 189 4.04 11.61 -26.04
N VAL A 190 3.12 11.55 -25.08
CA VAL A 190 1.76 11.03 -25.24
C VAL A 190 0.83 12.21 -25.55
N PRO A 191 0.36 12.36 -26.80
CA PRO A 191 -0.52 13.46 -27.19
C PRO A 191 -1.97 13.23 -26.72
N ILE A 192 -2.74 14.30 -26.59
CA ILE A 192 -4.20 14.22 -26.42
C ILE A 192 -4.91 14.68 -27.70
N SER A 193 -6.07 14.09 -27.99
CA SER A 193 -6.80 14.36 -29.24
C SER A 193 -7.84 15.46 -29.06
N ASP A 194 -8.50 15.51 -27.91
CA ASP A 194 -9.45 16.56 -27.56
C ASP A 194 -9.60 16.75 -26.05
N TYR A 195 -10.21 17.85 -25.62
CA TYR A 195 -10.53 18.12 -24.22
C TYR A 195 -11.61 19.19 -24.11
N GLY A 196 -12.26 19.26 -22.96
CA GLY A 196 -13.24 20.31 -22.70
C GLY A 196 -13.77 20.28 -21.28
N TYR A 197 -14.75 21.15 -21.03
CA TYR A 197 -15.43 21.21 -19.74
C TYR A 197 -16.88 21.63 -19.92
N TRP A 198 -17.74 21.23 -19.01
CA TRP A 198 -19.10 21.73 -18.90
C TRP A 198 -19.51 21.87 -17.43
N ILE A 199 -20.49 22.73 -17.16
CA ILE A 199 -20.89 23.09 -15.79
C ILE A 199 -22.18 22.35 -15.42
N PRO A 200 -22.11 21.39 -14.47
CA PRO A 200 -23.31 20.76 -13.92
C PRO A 200 -23.99 21.67 -12.87
N ASP A 201 -25.28 21.48 -12.66
CA ASP A 201 -26.10 22.19 -11.68
C ASP A 201 -26.44 21.35 -10.42
N GLY A 202 -25.85 20.15 -10.30
CA GLY A 202 -26.12 19.21 -9.20
C GLY A 202 -27.53 18.59 -9.21
N SER A 203 -28.32 18.75 -10.28
CA SER A 203 -29.61 18.10 -10.45
C SER A 203 -29.46 16.61 -10.78
N SER A 204 -30.53 15.83 -10.60
CA SER A 204 -30.55 14.43 -11.04
C SER A 204 -30.30 14.28 -12.54
N GLN A 205 -30.73 15.26 -13.36
CA GLN A 205 -30.50 15.25 -14.80
C GLN A 205 -29.01 15.42 -15.12
N ASP A 206 -28.31 16.35 -14.49
CA ASP A 206 -26.88 16.54 -14.71
C ASP A 206 -26.05 15.40 -14.12
N ARG A 207 -26.46 14.82 -12.99
CA ARG A 207 -25.86 13.55 -12.53
C ARG A 207 -26.00 12.46 -13.57
N GLN A 208 -27.17 12.34 -14.21
CA GLN A 208 -27.37 11.39 -15.30
C GLN A 208 -26.47 11.67 -16.52
N ARG A 209 -26.22 12.94 -16.84
CA ARG A 209 -25.26 13.34 -17.90
C ARG A 209 -23.83 12.95 -17.53
N ILE A 210 -23.41 13.15 -16.28
CA ILE A 210 -22.10 12.71 -15.78
C ILE A 210 -21.96 11.20 -15.95
N LYS A 211 -22.95 10.40 -15.51
CA LYS A 211 -22.94 8.93 -15.68
C LYS A 211 -22.85 8.51 -17.14
N SER A 212 -23.64 9.16 -18.00
CA SER A 212 -23.65 8.89 -19.45
C SER A 212 -22.26 9.16 -20.05
N GLN A 213 -21.63 10.27 -19.68
CA GLN A 213 -20.29 10.61 -20.11
C GLN A 213 -19.24 9.62 -19.58
N ILE A 214 -19.32 9.21 -18.32
CA ILE A 214 -18.38 8.24 -17.74
C ILE A 214 -18.41 6.91 -18.52
N MET A 215 -19.58 6.41 -18.89
CA MET A 215 -19.70 5.18 -19.69
C MET A 215 -19.18 5.36 -21.11
N ASP A 216 -19.54 6.46 -21.76
CA ASP A 216 -19.24 6.66 -23.18
C ASP A 216 -17.80 7.08 -23.44
N LYS A 217 -17.27 7.92 -22.54
CA LYS A 217 -16.03 8.67 -22.74
C LYS A 217 -14.93 8.31 -21.74
N GLY A 218 -15.26 7.64 -20.65
CA GLY A 218 -14.31 7.32 -19.59
C GLY A 218 -14.41 8.30 -18.40
N PRO A 219 -13.55 8.12 -17.39
CA PRO A 219 -13.57 8.94 -16.17
C PRO A 219 -13.50 10.44 -16.44
N VAL A 220 -14.12 11.23 -15.55
CA VAL A 220 -14.17 12.70 -15.66
C VAL A 220 -13.55 13.35 -14.43
N VAL A 221 -12.95 14.53 -14.62
CA VAL A 221 -12.34 15.28 -13.54
C VAL A 221 -13.34 16.29 -12.97
N THR A 222 -13.37 16.40 -11.65
CA THR A 222 -14.26 17.31 -10.93
C THR A 222 -13.54 18.02 -9.79
N TYR A 223 -14.26 18.94 -9.15
CA TYR A 223 -13.83 19.75 -8.03
C TYR A 223 -14.68 19.46 -6.80
N MET A 224 -14.09 19.56 -5.63
CA MET A 224 -14.80 19.46 -4.37
C MET A 224 -14.13 20.27 -3.26
N MET A 225 -14.82 20.36 -2.12
CA MET A 225 -14.25 20.86 -0.87
C MET A 225 -13.69 19.71 -0.03
N ALA A 226 -12.37 19.56 -0.01
CA ALA A 226 -11.70 18.74 0.98
C ALA A 226 -11.69 19.45 2.35
N THR A 227 -12.57 19.01 3.25
CA THR A 227 -12.64 19.47 4.64
C THR A 227 -11.75 18.63 5.55
N ASP A 228 -11.42 19.13 6.74
CA ASP A 228 -10.71 18.34 7.77
C ASP A 228 -11.50 17.05 8.12
N GLU A 229 -12.84 17.13 8.20
CA GLU A 229 -13.71 15.96 8.41
C GLU A 229 -13.55 14.92 7.29
N PHE A 230 -13.49 15.35 6.04
CA PHE A 230 -13.30 14.47 4.89
C PHE A 230 -11.91 13.82 4.88
N MET A 231 -10.87 14.61 5.18
CA MET A 231 -9.49 14.13 5.30
C MET A 231 -9.38 13.05 6.38
N GLU A 232 -9.89 13.32 7.58
CA GLU A 232 -9.91 12.35 8.68
C GLU A 232 -10.77 11.12 8.40
N TRP A 233 -11.89 11.30 7.70
CA TRP A 233 -12.76 10.19 7.34
C TRP A 233 -12.02 9.19 6.45
N GLY A 234 -11.31 9.64 5.42
CA GLY A 234 -10.58 8.72 4.54
C GLY A 234 -9.41 8.01 5.22
N LEU A 235 -8.83 8.58 6.29
CA LEU A 235 -7.83 7.89 7.12
C LEU A 235 -8.40 6.76 7.99
N LYS A 236 -9.74 6.69 8.12
CA LYS A 236 -10.44 5.73 9.00
C LYS A 236 -11.31 4.74 8.22
N ASN A 237 -11.60 5.01 6.94
CA ASN A 237 -12.55 4.26 6.12
C ASN A 237 -11.83 3.69 4.90
N HIS A 238 -11.69 2.36 4.88
CA HIS A 238 -10.88 1.65 3.90
C HIS A 238 -11.64 0.51 3.21
N ASN A 239 -12.93 0.32 3.50
CA ASN A 239 -13.74 -0.63 2.75
C ASN A 239 -14.28 0.03 1.47
N SER A 240 -14.33 -0.74 0.38
CA SER A 240 -14.87 -0.27 -0.90
C SER A 240 -16.37 0.06 -0.88
N THR A 241 -17.06 -0.26 0.21
CA THR A 241 -18.48 0.07 0.45
C THR A 241 -18.70 1.27 1.35
N ASP A 242 -17.65 1.75 2.04
CA ASP A 242 -17.75 2.93 2.90
C ASP A 242 -17.96 4.17 2.02
N TYR A 243 -18.82 5.10 2.43
CA TYR A 243 -19.04 6.35 1.70
C TYR A 243 -19.08 7.56 2.63
N PHE A 244 -18.54 8.69 2.15
CA PHE A 244 -18.61 9.95 2.85
C PHE A 244 -20.04 10.54 2.71
N PRO A 245 -20.73 10.84 3.82
CA PRO A 245 -22.10 11.30 3.78
C PRO A 245 -22.20 12.73 3.24
N TYR A 246 -23.42 13.16 2.93
CA TYR A 246 -23.68 14.52 2.50
C TYR A 246 -23.20 15.57 3.51
N ARG A 247 -22.38 16.49 3.02
CA ARG A 247 -21.96 17.71 3.68
C ARG A 247 -22.09 18.88 2.71
N PRO A 248 -22.80 19.96 3.06
CA PRO A 248 -22.84 21.14 2.22
C PRO A 248 -21.48 21.84 2.22
N ALA A 249 -21.07 22.39 1.08
CA ALA A 249 -19.91 23.26 0.96
C ALA A 249 -20.28 24.54 0.19
N ARG A 250 -19.47 25.59 0.37
CA ARG A 250 -19.66 26.91 -0.26
C ARG A 250 -18.49 27.32 -1.16
N SER A 251 -17.43 26.55 -1.16
CA SER A 251 -16.20 26.76 -1.90
C SER A 251 -15.63 25.41 -2.30
N ILE A 252 -14.63 25.42 -3.17
CA ILE A 252 -13.84 24.25 -3.53
C ILE A 252 -12.37 24.51 -3.17
N ASN A 253 -11.59 23.45 -3.02
CA ASN A 253 -10.14 23.53 -2.81
C ASN A 253 -9.39 22.29 -3.33
N HIS A 254 -10.09 21.31 -3.90
CA HIS A 254 -9.51 20.02 -4.26
C HIS A 254 -10.09 19.49 -5.57
N CYS A 255 -9.27 18.77 -6.35
CA CYS A 255 -9.68 18.13 -7.60
C CYS A 255 -9.52 16.61 -7.49
N VAL A 256 -10.47 15.88 -8.04
CA VAL A 256 -10.51 14.40 -8.03
C VAL A 256 -11.08 13.89 -9.35
N THR A 257 -10.94 12.59 -9.61
CA THR A 257 -11.48 11.96 -10.82
C THR A 257 -12.64 11.04 -10.47
N ILE A 258 -13.81 11.26 -11.06
CA ILE A 258 -14.96 10.35 -10.93
C ILE A 258 -14.77 9.20 -11.92
N VAL A 259 -14.66 7.97 -11.40
CA VAL A 259 -14.43 6.75 -12.19
C VAL A 259 -15.67 5.86 -12.28
N GLY A 260 -16.72 6.18 -11.53
CA GLY A 260 -17.94 5.36 -11.47
C GLY A 260 -18.97 5.90 -10.50
N TRP A 261 -20.02 5.13 -10.27
CA TRP A 261 -21.10 5.44 -9.33
C TRP A 261 -21.81 4.18 -8.83
N LYS A 262 -22.57 4.36 -7.75
CA LYS A 262 -23.58 3.41 -7.28
C LYS A 262 -24.86 4.16 -6.91
N ASP A 263 -25.94 3.81 -7.58
CA ASP A 263 -27.30 4.18 -7.21
C ASP A 263 -27.82 3.22 -6.15
N ASP A 264 -28.30 3.78 -5.05
CA ASP A 264 -28.84 3.02 -3.92
C ASP A 264 -29.89 3.90 -3.22
N THR A 265 -31.15 3.48 -3.29
CA THR A 265 -32.27 4.22 -2.70
C THR A 265 -32.24 4.26 -1.18
N ASN A 266 -31.44 3.41 -0.53
CA ASN A 266 -31.24 3.45 0.92
C ASN A 266 -30.27 4.55 1.34
N ILE A 267 -29.52 5.13 0.39
CA ILE A 267 -28.65 6.27 0.63
C ILE A 267 -29.49 7.54 0.45
N PRO A 268 -29.47 8.50 1.40
CA PRO A 268 -30.43 9.61 1.44
C PRO A 268 -30.54 10.43 0.14
N ARG A 269 -29.45 10.60 -0.60
CA ARG A 269 -29.43 11.32 -1.89
C ARG A 269 -29.40 10.41 -3.12
N GLY A 270 -29.76 9.14 -2.95
CA GLY A 270 -29.98 8.17 -4.03
C GLY A 270 -28.74 7.44 -4.52
N GLY A 271 -27.58 7.65 -3.89
CA GLY A 271 -26.34 6.98 -4.26
C GLY A 271 -25.08 7.79 -3.97
N TYR A 272 -23.95 7.31 -4.49
CA TYR A 272 -22.64 7.95 -4.38
C TYR A 272 -21.82 7.85 -5.66
N TRP A 273 -20.88 8.78 -5.80
CA TRP A 273 -19.80 8.74 -6.79
C TRP A 273 -18.63 7.90 -6.29
N ILE A 274 -17.97 7.20 -7.19
CA ILE A 274 -16.72 6.47 -6.97
C ILE A 274 -15.59 7.32 -7.53
N CYS A 275 -14.65 7.73 -6.69
CA CYS A 275 -13.66 8.74 -7.04
C CYS A 275 -12.23 8.28 -6.74
N LYS A 276 -11.29 8.63 -7.63
CA LYS A 276 -9.85 8.50 -7.43
C LYS A 276 -9.30 9.79 -6.80
N ASN A 277 -8.55 9.65 -5.71
CA ASN A 277 -7.85 10.74 -5.04
C ASN A 277 -6.33 10.70 -5.31
N SER A 278 -5.59 11.68 -4.82
CA SER A 278 -4.14 11.86 -5.01
C SER A 278 -3.37 12.02 -3.69
N TRP A 279 -3.90 11.43 -2.61
CA TRP A 279 -3.29 11.45 -1.27
C TRP A 279 -2.59 10.14 -0.92
N GLY A 280 -2.17 9.39 -1.93
CA GLY A 280 -1.60 8.06 -1.79
C GLY A 280 -2.67 7.00 -1.59
N SER A 281 -2.32 5.74 -1.88
CA SER A 281 -3.25 4.64 -1.70
C SER A 281 -3.59 4.32 -0.24
N TYR A 282 -3.01 5.06 0.72
CA TYR A 282 -3.28 4.93 2.15
C TYR A 282 -4.51 5.65 2.67
N TRP A 283 -5.00 6.61 1.91
CA TRP A 283 -6.20 7.35 2.24
C TRP A 283 -7.39 6.73 1.49
N GLY A 284 -8.55 6.58 2.13
CA GLY A 284 -9.70 5.89 1.55
C GLY A 284 -9.40 4.39 1.30
N TYR A 285 -10.08 3.75 0.36
CA TYR A 285 -9.76 2.36 -0.02
C TYR A 285 -8.80 2.36 -1.22
N LYS A 286 -7.52 2.04 -0.99
CA LYS A 286 -6.46 2.09 -2.02
C LYS A 286 -6.33 3.46 -2.71
N GLY A 287 -6.64 4.57 -2.02
CA GLY A 287 -6.61 5.92 -2.58
C GLY A 287 -7.88 6.34 -3.33
N PHE A 288 -8.89 5.47 -3.35
CA PHE A 288 -10.22 5.76 -3.86
C PHE A 288 -11.19 6.01 -2.70
N PHE A 289 -12.29 6.68 -3.01
CA PHE A 289 -13.35 6.94 -2.03
C PHE A 289 -14.71 6.97 -2.70
N ASN A 290 -15.73 6.69 -1.89
CA ASN A 290 -17.10 6.93 -2.29
C ASN A 290 -17.63 8.18 -1.59
N ILE A 291 -18.43 8.96 -2.28
CA ILE A 291 -19.02 10.18 -1.72
C ILE A 291 -20.44 10.38 -2.20
N GLU A 292 -21.35 10.60 -1.25
CA GLU A 292 -22.76 10.77 -1.54
C GLU A 292 -23.02 11.89 -2.55
N TYR A 293 -23.96 11.67 -3.47
CA TYR A 293 -24.32 12.62 -4.52
C TYR A 293 -24.60 14.03 -3.99
N GLY A 294 -23.97 15.05 -4.58
CA GLY A 294 -24.08 16.46 -4.17
C GLY A 294 -23.30 16.88 -2.93
N SER A 295 -22.62 15.95 -2.25
CA SER A 295 -21.75 16.30 -1.12
C SER A 295 -20.55 17.11 -1.59
N LEU A 296 -20.13 18.10 -0.79
CA LEU A 296 -18.91 18.88 -0.98
C LEU A 296 -18.74 19.50 -2.39
N LEU A 297 -19.86 19.79 -3.07
CA LEU A 297 -19.94 20.34 -4.44
C LEU A 297 -19.41 19.44 -5.55
N ILE A 298 -19.18 18.14 -5.29
CA ILE A 298 -18.50 17.24 -6.24
C ILE A 298 -19.18 17.09 -7.61
N ASP A 299 -20.49 17.34 -7.70
CA ASP A 299 -21.25 17.29 -8.95
C ASP A 299 -21.95 18.61 -9.28
N ASN A 300 -21.46 19.73 -8.73
CA ASN A 300 -22.07 21.06 -8.86
C ASN A 300 -21.01 22.16 -8.95
N PHE A 301 -20.06 22.01 -9.88
CA PHE A 301 -19.06 23.06 -10.17
C PHE A 301 -18.58 23.01 -11.62
N SER A 302 -17.80 21.99 -12.00
CA SER A 302 -17.28 21.82 -13.36
C SER A 302 -16.88 20.37 -13.57
N ILE A 303 -17.18 19.84 -14.74
CA ILE A 303 -16.78 18.51 -15.19
C ILE A 303 -15.84 18.70 -16.37
N VAL A 304 -14.57 18.35 -16.17
CA VAL A 304 -13.52 18.42 -17.18
C VAL A 304 -13.30 17.03 -17.76
N TRP A 305 -13.13 16.95 -19.07
CA TRP A 305 -12.91 15.71 -19.79
C TRP A 305 -11.77 15.86 -20.79
N VAL A 306 -11.17 14.74 -21.14
CA VAL A 306 -10.10 14.61 -22.13
C VAL A 306 -10.42 13.44 -23.05
N GLU A 307 -9.81 13.44 -24.22
CA GLU A 307 -9.90 12.37 -25.20
C GLU A 307 -8.50 12.06 -25.73
N TYR A 308 -8.29 10.79 -26.05
CA TYR A 308 -7.03 10.25 -26.54
C TYR A 308 -7.29 9.42 -27.80
N ASP A 309 -6.41 9.54 -28.78
CA ASP A 309 -6.46 8.74 -30.02
C ASP A 309 -5.43 7.63 -29.90
N LYS A 310 -5.90 6.38 -29.94
CA LYS A 310 -5.06 5.18 -29.83
C LYS A 310 -3.96 5.08 -30.88
N ASN A 311 -4.12 5.75 -32.02
CA ASN A 311 -3.10 5.74 -33.08
C ASN A 311 -2.02 6.81 -32.87
N ALA A 312 -2.12 7.62 -31.81
CA ALA A 312 -1.27 8.78 -31.62
C ALA A 312 -0.02 8.47 -30.77
N TYR A 313 -0.03 7.38 -30.01
CA TYR A 313 1.12 6.88 -29.28
C TYR A 313 1.09 5.36 -29.27
N ASP A 314 2.24 4.77 -29.56
CA ASP A 314 2.36 3.31 -29.56
C ASP A 314 3.01 2.86 -28.25
N TRP A 315 2.20 2.24 -27.38
CA TRP A 315 2.62 1.79 -26.05
C TRP A 315 3.51 0.54 -26.15
N PRO A 316 4.47 0.35 -25.24
CA PRO A 316 5.18 -0.93 -25.16
C PRO A 316 4.20 -2.10 -24.96
N PRO A 317 4.53 -3.30 -25.44
CA PRO A 317 3.66 -4.46 -25.26
C PRO A 317 3.50 -4.78 -23.76
N VAL A 318 2.34 -5.29 -23.39
CA VAL A 318 2.09 -5.79 -22.03
C VAL A 318 2.51 -7.26 -21.95
N ALA A 319 3.57 -7.54 -21.20
CA ALA A 319 3.93 -8.91 -20.83
C ALA A 319 2.94 -9.46 -19.79
N ASP A 320 2.61 -10.76 -19.88
CA ASP A 320 1.90 -11.52 -18.85
C ASP A 320 2.72 -12.78 -18.57
N ALA A 321 3.46 -12.78 -17.47
CA ALA A 321 4.31 -13.87 -17.01
C ALA A 321 3.53 -14.97 -16.28
N GLY A 322 2.23 -14.76 -16.00
CA GLY A 322 1.41 -15.66 -15.20
C GLY A 322 1.90 -15.84 -13.75
N GLY A 323 1.63 -17.02 -13.19
CA GLY A 323 2.00 -17.37 -11.82
C GLY A 323 1.18 -16.63 -10.75
N PRO A 324 1.71 -16.50 -9.52
CA PRO A 324 2.94 -17.14 -9.03
C PRO A 324 2.85 -18.67 -9.06
N TYR A 325 3.98 -19.33 -9.27
CA TYR A 325 4.11 -20.77 -9.41
C TYR A 325 4.51 -21.45 -8.10
N VAL A 326 4.10 -22.71 -7.90
CA VAL A 326 4.50 -23.56 -6.77
C VAL A 326 4.80 -24.93 -7.30
N ALA A 327 5.93 -25.53 -6.91
CA ALA A 327 6.29 -26.89 -7.29
C ALA A 327 7.26 -27.50 -6.28
N LYS A 328 7.51 -28.81 -6.40
CA LYS A 328 8.56 -29.51 -5.67
C LYS A 328 9.90 -29.39 -6.41
N VAL A 329 11.01 -29.63 -5.70
CA VAL A 329 12.32 -29.77 -6.36
C VAL A 329 12.25 -30.87 -7.43
N GLY A 330 12.72 -30.55 -8.63
CA GLY A 330 12.72 -31.46 -9.79
C GLY A 330 11.38 -31.64 -10.49
N GLU A 331 10.30 -30.99 -10.03
CA GLU A 331 9.02 -30.97 -10.73
C GLU A 331 9.04 -29.95 -11.88
N GLU A 332 8.50 -30.33 -13.05
CA GLU A 332 8.44 -29.47 -14.22
C GLU A 332 7.29 -28.47 -14.11
N ILE A 333 7.59 -27.19 -14.29
CA ILE A 333 6.63 -26.09 -14.34
C ILE A 333 6.47 -25.61 -15.78
N VAL A 334 5.22 -25.38 -16.19
CA VAL A 334 4.88 -24.76 -17.48
C VAL A 334 4.65 -23.26 -17.27
N PHE A 335 5.51 -22.45 -17.87
CA PHE A 335 5.42 -20.99 -17.92
C PHE A 335 4.74 -20.59 -19.22
N ASP A 336 3.66 -19.82 -19.13
CA ASP A 336 2.80 -19.51 -20.28
C ASP A 336 2.68 -18.00 -20.48
N GLY A 337 3.45 -17.48 -21.44
CA GLY A 337 3.49 -16.06 -21.78
C GLY A 337 2.45 -15.70 -22.83
N SER A 338 1.56 -16.63 -23.20
CA SER A 338 0.65 -16.47 -24.33
C SER A 338 -0.42 -15.40 -24.16
N LYS A 339 -0.62 -14.94 -22.93
CA LYS A 339 -1.55 -13.85 -22.59
C LYS A 339 -0.95 -12.46 -22.77
N SER A 340 0.35 -12.35 -23.05
CA SER A 340 0.99 -11.07 -23.38
C SER A 340 0.34 -10.44 -24.62
N ARG A 341 0.20 -9.11 -24.64
CA ARG A 341 -0.58 -8.40 -25.68
C ARG A 341 0.04 -7.09 -26.12
N ASP A 342 -0.35 -6.69 -27.31
CA ASP A 342 -0.12 -5.40 -27.94
C ASP A 342 -1.32 -5.18 -28.91
N ASP A 343 -1.92 -3.98 -29.03
CA ASP A 343 -3.05 -3.70 -29.97
C ASP A 343 -2.56 -3.05 -31.28
N SER A 344 -1.33 -2.54 -31.27
CA SER A 344 -0.67 -1.96 -32.45
C SER A 344 0.05 -3.04 -33.26
N ASP A 345 0.76 -3.94 -32.58
CA ASP A 345 1.74 -4.83 -33.19
C ASP A 345 1.62 -6.30 -32.78
N GLU A 346 2.25 -7.19 -33.55
CA GLU A 346 2.37 -8.59 -33.17
C GLU A 346 3.61 -8.78 -32.28
N ILE A 347 3.43 -9.38 -31.10
CA ILE A 347 4.55 -9.80 -30.26
C ILE A 347 5.36 -10.85 -31.01
N ASN A 348 6.62 -10.52 -31.30
CA ASN A 348 7.51 -11.34 -32.13
C ASN A 348 8.60 -12.06 -31.33
N SER A 349 8.73 -11.76 -30.04
CA SER A 349 9.73 -12.36 -29.15
C SER A 349 9.18 -12.53 -27.74
N TRP A 350 9.52 -13.66 -27.12
CA TRP A 350 9.40 -13.92 -25.69
C TRP A 350 10.80 -14.25 -25.17
N ASN A 351 11.16 -13.80 -23.96
CA ASN A 351 12.42 -14.11 -23.29
C ASN A 351 12.19 -14.24 -21.78
N TRP A 352 12.22 -15.47 -21.30
CA TRP A 352 12.12 -15.82 -19.89
C TRP A 352 13.50 -15.83 -19.23
N ASN A 353 13.59 -15.26 -18.04
CA ASN A 353 14.64 -15.52 -17.06
C ASN A 353 13.99 -16.18 -15.84
N PHE A 354 14.40 -17.41 -15.52
CA PHE A 354 13.78 -18.20 -14.46
C PHE A 354 14.36 -17.92 -13.06
N GLY A 355 15.32 -17.00 -12.92
CA GLY A 355 15.87 -16.57 -11.64
C GLY A 355 16.97 -17.47 -11.07
N ASP A 356 17.27 -18.61 -11.72
CA ASP A 356 18.37 -19.53 -11.38
C ASP A 356 19.53 -19.49 -12.40
N GLY A 357 19.51 -18.50 -13.31
CA GLY A 357 20.49 -18.33 -14.39
C GLY A 357 20.10 -18.99 -15.71
N SER A 358 19.05 -19.81 -15.73
CA SER A 358 18.50 -20.37 -16.96
C SER A 358 17.52 -19.40 -17.65
N THR A 359 17.39 -19.54 -18.98
CA THR A 359 16.52 -18.68 -19.80
C THR A 359 15.80 -19.50 -20.88
N SER A 360 14.72 -18.97 -21.44
CA SER A 360 14.02 -19.57 -22.59
C SER A 360 13.49 -18.48 -23.52
N LYS A 361 13.43 -18.78 -24.83
CA LYS A 361 12.80 -17.92 -25.83
C LYS A 361 11.44 -18.42 -26.31
N GLU A 362 10.93 -19.48 -25.70
CA GLU A 362 9.64 -20.06 -26.06
C GLU A 362 8.50 -19.23 -25.47
N LYS A 363 7.41 -19.07 -26.24
CA LYS A 363 6.18 -18.44 -25.77
C LYS A 363 5.56 -19.21 -24.59
N ILE A 364 5.60 -20.53 -24.65
CA ILE A 364 5.24 -21.44 -23.56
C ILE A 364 6.50 -22.26 -23.25
N ALA A 365 7.12 -22.01 -22.10
CA ALA A 365 8.38 -22.64 -21.71
C ALA A 365 8.17 -23.67 -20.60
N ARG A 366 9.05 -24.66 -20.53
CA ARG A 366 9.11 -25.67 -19.46
C ARG A 366 10.41 -25.54 -18.70
N HIS A 367 10.35 -25.55 -17.37
CA HIS A 367 11.54 -25.46 -16.53
C HIS A 367 11.39 -26.23 -15.22
N THR A 368 12.51 -26.72 -14.67
CA THR A 368 12.60 -27.47 -13.41
C THR A 368 13.68 -26.86 -12.54
N TYR A 369 13.40 -26.68 -11.24
CA TYR A 369 14.39 -26.18 -10.28
C TYR A 369 15.05 -27.34 -9.51
N SER A 370 16.38 -27.31 -9.41
CA SER A 370 17.19 -28.34 -8.72
C SER A 370 17.36 -28.09 -7.23
N GLU A 371 17.12 -26.86 -6.79
CA GLU A 371 17.21 -26.46 -5.39
C GLU A 371 15.88 -25.88 -4.93
N ARG A 372 15.66 -25.94 -3.62
CA ARG A 372 14.53 -25.25 -3.01
C ARG A 372 14.83 -23.77 -2.89
N GLY A 373 13.79 -22.95 -2.87
CA GLY A 373 13.91 -21.52 -2.71
C GLY A 373 12.78 -20.76 -3.36
N ILE A 374 12.90 -19.43 -3.35
CA ILE A 374 12.01 -18.54 -4.08
C ILE A 374 12.80 -17.92 -5.23
N TYR A 375 12.29 -18.10 -6.44
CA TYR A 375 12.92 -17.61 -7.67
C TYR A 375 12.10 -16.47 -8.26
N ASP A 376 12.74 -15.33 -8.51
CA ASP A 376 12.15 -14.21 -9.23
C ASP A 376 12.24 -14.49 -10.72
N ILE A 377 11.09 -14.57 -11.38
CA ILE A 377 10.97 -14.88 -12.80
C ILE A 377 10.63 -13.59 -13.54
N ILE A 378 11.31 -13.35 -14.65
CA ILE A 378 11.08 -12.18 -15.51
C ILE A 378 10.72 -12.68 -16.90
N LEU A 379 9.57 -12.26 -17.41
CA LEU A 379 9.24 -12.37 -18.82
C LEU A 379 9.48 -11.02 -19.49
N ARG A 380 10.24 -11.03 -20.59
CA ARG A 380 10.42 -9.91 -21.50
C ARG A 380 9.78 -10.27 -22.83
N VAL A 381 8.93 -9.40 -23.37
CA VAL A 381 8.33 -9.54 -24.69
C VAL A 381 8.70 -8.36 -25.56
N MET A 382 8.84 -8.58 -26.88
CA MET A 382 9.12 -7.51 -27.83
C MET A 382 8.03 -7.42 -28.89
N ALA A 383 7.63 -6.19 -29.20
CA ALA A 383 6.80 -5.80 -30.34
C ALA A 383 7.38 -4.48 -30.89
N ASP A 384 7.58 -4.39 -32.21
CA ASP A 384 8.21 -3.26 -32.90
C ASP A 384 9.38 -2.55 -32.14
N GLU A 385 10.40 -3.32 -31.76
CA GLU A 385 11.58 -2.84 -31.00
C GLU A 385 11.31 -2.29 -29.59
N LYS A 386 10.07 -2.32 -29.10
CA LYS A 386 9.67 -1.97 -27.74
C LYS A 386 9.60 -3.19 -26.84
N GLU A 387 9.98 -3.01 -25.58
CA GLU A 387 10.03 -4.06 -24.58
C GLU A 387 8.88 -3.94 -23.57
N GLY A 388 8.17 -5.05 -23.38
CA GLY A 388 7.26 -5.28 -22.27
C GLY A 388 7.89 -6.20 -21.24
N ILE A 389 7.73 -5.88 -19.95
CA ILE A 389 8.30 -6.68 -18.86
C ILE A 389 7.21 -7.02 -17.86
N ASP A 390 7.11 -8.29 -17.50
CA ASP A 390 6.33 -8.73 -16.35
C ASP A 390 7.18 -9.63 -15.46
N LYS A 391 6.92 -9.56 -14.16
CA LYS A 391 7.68 -10.31 -13.15
C LYS A 391 6.73 -11.16 -12.32
N THR A 392 7.12 -12.40 -12.08
CA THR A 392 6.39 -13.35 -11.23
C THR A 392 7.37 -14.12 -10.36
N SER A 393 6.90 -15.13 -9.61
CA SER A 393 7.77 -15.93 -8.76
C SER A 393 7.41 -17.41 -8.75
N ALA A 394 8.41 -18.25 -8.49
CA ALA A 394 8.24 -19.67 -8.24
C ALA A 394 8.69 -20.02 -6.82
N LEU A 395 7.80 -20.66 -6.06
CA LEU A 395 8.05 -21.13 -4.71
C LEU A 395 8.33 -22.64 -4.78
N ILE A 396 9.60 -23.03 -4.61
CA ILE A 396 10.06 -24.40 -4.74
C ILE A 396 10.41 -24.97 -3.38
N ASP A 397 9.60 -25.90 -2.87
CA ASP A 397 9.90 -26.70 -1.66
C ASP A 397 10.46 -25.89 -0.47
N VAL A 398 9.89 -24.69 -0.28
CA VAL A 398 10.53 -23.58 0.43
C VAL A 398 10.84 -23.87 1.90
N TRP A 399 9.82 -24.30 2.68
CA TRP A 399 9.97 -24.72 4.07
C TRP A 399 9.53 -26.18 4.19
N LYS A 400 10.28 -26.99 4.92
CA LYS A 400 9.94 -28.38 5.24
C LYS A 400 9.83 -28.57 6.75
N LYS A 401 8.99 -29.51 7.15
CA LYS A 401 8.89 -29.90 8.57
C LYS A 401 10.25 -30.31 9.12
N GLY A 402 10.65 -29.62 10.18
CA GLY A 402 11.94 -29.79 10.85
C GLY A 402 12.98 -28.73 10.47
N ASP A 403 12.74 -27.93 9.44
CA ASP A 403 13.52 -26.71 9.19
C ASP A 403 13.40 -25.78 10.41
N SER A 404 14.52 -25.19 10.82
CA SER A 404 14.53 -24.25 11.93
C SER A 404 15.59 -23.18 11.81
N TRP A 405 15.24 -22.00 12.33
CA TRP A 405 16.09 -20.82 12.38
C TRP A 405 16.18 -20.35 13.81
N THR A 406 17.38 -20.02 14.26
CA THR A 406 17.60 -19.43 15.58
C THR A 406 18.01 -17.99 15.40
N PHE A 407 17.34 -17.08 16.10
CA PHE A 407 17.63 -15.65 16.10
C PHE A 407 18.15 -15.20 17.45
N ASN A 408 19.09 -14.26 17.42
CA ASN A 408 19.44 -13.45 18.58
C ASN A 408 18.72 -12.10 18.46
N VAL A 409 17.83 -11.80 19.42
CA VAL A 409 17.30 -10.44 19.57
C VAL A 409 18.21 -9.72 20.54
N LYS A 410 19.23 -9.05 19.99
CA LYS A 410 20.35 -8.47 20.75
C LYS A 410 19.89 -7.35 21.67
N LYS A 411 18.84 -6.66 21.27
CA LYS A 411 18.38 -5.43 21.91
C LYS A 411 16.87 -5.29 21.78
N ILE A 412 16.21 -5.04 22.91
CA ILE A 412 14.83 -4.57 23.00
C ILE A 412 14.84 -3.40 23.98
N GLU A 413 14.62 -2.20 23.48
CA GLU A 413 14.41 -1.01 24.28
C GLU A 413 12.99 -0.52 24.05
N VAL A 414 12.29 -0.20 25.13
CA VAL A 414 10.99 0.43 25.12
C VAL A 414 11.05 1.55 26.12
N GLU A 415 10.85 2.78 25.67
CA GLU A 415 10.81 3.98 26.52
C GLU A 415 9.54 4.77 26.22
N THR A 416 8.50 4.53 27.02
CA THR A 416 7.25 5.30 26.95
C THR A 416 7.07 6.15 28.21
N SER A 417 5.98 6.92 28.27
CA SER A 417 5.64 7.76 29.42
C SER A 417 5.44 6.97 30.72
N SER A 418 4.98 5.72 30.63
CA SER A 418 4.63 4.88 31.78
C SER A 418 5.45 3.60 31.90
N LEU A 419 6.13 3.14 30.85
CA LEU A 419 6.85 1.88 30.85
C LEU A 419 8.25 2.06 30.25
N LYS A 420 9.24 1.55 30.97
CA LYS A 420 10.57 1.32 30.42
C LYS A 420 10.88 -0.16 30.45
N PHE A 421 11.36 -0.69 29.36
CA PHE A 421 11.87 -2.06 29.27
C PHE A 421 13.18 -2.07 28.50
N TYR A 422 14.19 -2.70 29.08
CA TYR A 422 15.48 -2.93 28.42
C TYR A 422 15.81 -4.40 28.55
N GLY A 423 15.92 -5.08 27.42
CA GLY A 423 16.08 -6.51 27.40
C GLY A 423 16.63 -7.07 26.10
N ARG A 424 16.59 -8.40 26.03
CA ARG A 424 17.03 -9.20 24.89
C ARG A 424 16.32 -10.54 24.90
N ILE A 425 16.36 -11.25 23.77
CA ILE A 425 15.91 -12.64 23.67
C ILE A 425 17.08 -13.47 23.16
N ASP A 426 17.48 -14.43 24.00
CA ASP A 426 18.51 -15.40 23.66
C ASP A 426 17.82 -16.66 23.10
N ASP A 427 18.42 -17.24 22.04
CA ASP A 427 17.99 -18.48 21.38
C ASP A 427 16.51 -18.48 20.96
N LEU A 428 16.05 -17.42 20.29
CA LEU A 428 14.70 -17.38 19.72
C LEU A 428 14.64 -18.36 18.54
N LYS A 429 14.21 -19.59 18.78
CA LYS A 429 14.09 -20.64 17.79
C LYS A 429 12.71 -20.63 17.15
N ALA A 430 12.69 -20.56 15.83
CA ALA A 430 11.53 -20.83 14.99
C ALA A 430 11.72 -22.20 14.30
N GLU A 431 10.76 -23.11 14.45
CA GLU A 431 10.82 -24.45 13.87
C GLU A 431 9.51 -24.79 13.15
N VAL A 432 9.61 -25.22 11.90
CA VAL A 432 8.46 -25.70 11.12
C VAL A 432 8.07 -27.07 11.66
N ILE A 433 6.89 -27.17 12.26
CA ILE A 433 6.40 -28.42 12.87
C ILE A 433 5.31 -29.10 12.04
N ASP A 434 4.73 -28.38 11.08
CA ASP A 434 3.79 -28.88 10.07
C ASP A 434 4.00 -28.12 8.75
N ASP A 435 3.94 -28.86 7.66
CA ASP A 435 4.07 -28.40 6.26
C ASP A 435 3.16 -29.21 5.31
N SER A 436 2.19 -29.96 5.83
CA SER A 436 1.36 -30.87 5.04
C SER A 436 0.36 -30.16 4.14
N GLU A 437 -0.39 -29.22 4.70
CA GLU A 437 -1.29 -28.31 3.97
C GLU A 437 -0.81 -26.88 4.11
N ASP A 438 -0.72 -26.37 5.34
CA ASP A 438 -0.21 -25.04 5.69
C ASP A 438 0.99 -25.15 6.65
N TYR A 439 1.69 -24.04 6.88
CA TYR A 439 2.81 -24.00 7.80
C TYR A 439 2.36 -23.71 9.22
N MET A 440 2.79 -24.58 10.14
CA MET A 440 2.76 -24.28 11.57
C MET A 440 4.19 -24.13 12.08
N VAL A 441 4.54 -22.94 12.54
CA VAL A 441 5.87 -22.62 13.05
C VAL A 441 5.82 -22.46 14.56
N LYS A 442 6.57 -23.29 15.28
CA LYS A 442 6.74 -23.21 16.72
C LYS A 442 7.82 -22.20 17.06
N ILE A 443 7.53 -21.33 18.03
CA ILE A 443 8.48 -20.37 18.59
C ILE A 443 8.85 -20.77 20.03
N ASP A 444 10.14 -20.75 20.36
CA ASP A 444 10.67 -20.94 21.71
C ASP A 444 11.84 -19.98 21.94
N GLY A 445 11.95 -19.38 23.13
CA GLY A 445 13.08 -18.51 23.44
C GLY A 445 13.10 -18.07 24.90
N LYS A 446 14.18 -17.38 25.30
CA LYS A 446 14.36 -16.88 26.67
C LYS A 446 14.50 -15.36 26.68
N ILE A 447 13.62 -14.69 27.41
CA ILE A 447 13.64 -13.24 27.56
C ILE A 447 14.33 -12.83 28.86
N TYR A 448 15.22 -11.86 28.73
CA TYR A 448 15.94 -11.24 29.82
C TYR A 448 15.75 -9.74 29.75
N GLY A 449 15.69 -9.08 30.90
CA GLY A 449 15.62 -7.63 30.93
C GLY A 449 15.18 -7.05 32.26
N ASN A 450 15.24 -5.74 32.31
CA ASN A 450 14.72 -4.94 33.41
C ASN A 450 13.50 -4.18 32.92
N PHE A 451 12.52 -3.99 33.80
CA PHE A 451 11.35 -3.17 33.52
C PHE A 451 11.09 -2.18 34.65
N SER A 452 10.47 -1.06 34.29
CA SER A 452 9.87 -0.15 35.25
C SER A 452 8.58 0.40 34.72
N TYR A 453 7.53 0.38 35.53
CA TYR A 453 6.21 0.89 35.24
C TYR A 453 5.83 1.99 36.24
N SER A 454 5.20 3.06 35.76
CA SER A 454 4.66 4.14 36.58
C SER A 454 3.30 4.58 36.04
N SER A 455 2.27 4.58 36.88
CA SER A 455 0.92 5.07 36.53
C SER A 455 0.45 6.21 37.42
N GLN A 456 -0.73 6.75 37.14
CA GLN A 456 -1.51 7.57 38.08
C GLN A 456 -2.85 6.88 38.40
N PRO A 457 -3.35 6.93 39.64
CA PRO A 457 -2.70 7.46 40.84
C PRO A 457 -1.47 6.62 41.23
N LYS A 458 -0.37 7.31 41.54
CA LYS A 458 1.02 6.81 41.68
C LYS A 458 1.16 5.34 42.10
N LEU A 459 1.34 4.46 41.11
CA LEU A 459 1.86 3.11 41.30
C LEU A 459 3.20 3.02 40.60
N GLN A 460 4.26 2.74 41.34
CA GLN A 460 5.59 2.52 40.78
C GLN A 460 5.96 1.06 40.94
N ILE A 461 6.29 0.40 39.85
CA ILE A 461 6.76 -0.98 39.86
C ILE A 461 8.09 -1.00 39.12
N SER A 462 9.10 -1.65 39.65
CA SER A 462 10.31 -1.92 38.90
C SER A 462 10.81 -3.32 39.19
N GLY A 463 11.49 -3.93 38.24
CA GLY A 463 11.94 -5.28 38.45
C GLY A 463 12.87 -5.79 37.37
N ARG A 464 13.35 -7.00 37.62
CA ARG A 464 14.18 -7.76 36.70
C ARG A 464 13.59 -9.14 36.49
N PHE A 465 13.55 -9.53 35.23
CA PHE A 465 13.23 -10.87 34.79
C PHE A 465 14.36 -11.84 35.18
N LEU A 466 14.05 -12.85 36.00
CA LEU A 466 15.03 -13.85 36.46
C LEU A 466 15.06 -15.09 35.56
N PHE A 467 13.90 -15.72 35.36
CA PHE A 467 13.74 -16.91 34.51
C PHE A 467 12.44 -16.80 33.73
N ASN A 468 12.53 -16.69 32.41
CA ASN A 468 11.35 -16.47 31.58
C ASN A 468 11.50 -17.23 30.29
N ARG A 469 10.42 -17.88 29.89
CA ARG A 469 10.31 -18.50 28.57
C ARG A 469 9.22 -17.82 27.77
N ILE A 470 9.53 -17.66 26.50
CA ILE A 470 8.57 -17.32 25.46
C ILE A 470 8.30 -18.61 24.70
N ASN A 471 7.03 -18.94 24.54
CA ASN A 471 6.58 -20.05 23.72
C ASN A 471 5.43 -19.60 22.85
N GLY A 472 5.38 -20.06 21.60
CA GLY A 472 4.34 -19.64 20.69
C GLY A 472 4.18 -20.52 19.47
N LYS A 473 3.17 -20.16 18.67
CA LYS A 473 2.90 -20.74 17.37
C LYS A 473 2.49 -19.64 16.41
N ILE A 474 2.94 -19.76 15.16
CA ILE A 474 2.51 -18.94 14.05
C ILE A 474 1.90 -19.89 13.02
N TYR A 475 0.76 -19.51 12.48
CA TYR A 475 0.03 -20.23 11.45
C TYR A 475 0.11 -19.42 10.16
N LEU A 476 0.62 -20.05 9.10
CA LEU A 476 0.81 -19.41 7.82
C LEU A 476 0.30 -20.29 6.69
N GLU A 477 -0.37 -19.72 5.72
CA GLU A 477 -0.66 -20.42 4.46
C GLU A 477 0.62 -20.75 3.67
N LYS A 478 0.51 -21.60 2.64
CA LYS A 478 1.65 -22.00 1.77
C LYS A 478 2.27 -20.89 0.94
N ASP A 479 1.50 -19.86 0.64
CA ASP A 479 2.02 -18.66 0.00
C ASP A 479 2.82 -17.78 0.95
N PHE A 480 2.90 -18.26 2.19
CA PHE A 480 3.02 -17.45 3.35
C PHE A 480 1.90 -16.38 3.29
N SER A 481 0.92 -16.51 4.15
CA SER A 481 0.07 -15.40 4.61
C SER A 481 -0.29 -15.69 6.06
N ILE A 482 -0.07 -14.73 6.97
CA ILE A 482 -0.27 -15.03 8.40
C ILE A 482 -1.76 -15.05 8.69
N GLU A 483 -2.24 -16.16 9.24
CA GLU A 483 -3.63 -16.28 9.69
C GLU A 483 -3.77 -15.96 11.17
N LYS A 484 -2.80 -16.44 11.97
CA LYS A 484 -2.90 -16.44 13.42
C LYS A 484 -1.53 -16.47 14.06
N ILE A 485 -1.40 -15.74 15.17
CA ILE A 485 -0.23 -15.78 16.04
C ILE A 485 -0.66 -16.05 17.47
N TYR A 486 0.06 -16.94 18.14
CA TYR A 486 -0.11 -17.23 19.55
C TYR A 486 1.22 -17.13 20.29
N PHE A 487 1.27 -16.33 21.35
CA PHE A 487 2.41 -16.24 22.24
C PHE A 487 2.02 -16.41 23.70
N MET A 488 2.97 -16.93 24.46
CA MET A 488 2.87 -17.15 25.88
C MET A 488 4.19 -16.81 26.54
N LEU A 489 4.15 -15.91 27.51
CA LEU A 489 5.26 -15.62 28.42
C LEU A 489 4.98 -16.22 29.78
N ARG A 490 5.95 -16.93 30.35
CA ARG A 490 5.87 -17.43 31.73
C ARG A 490 7.22 -17.28 32.41
N GLY A 491 7.21 -16.86 33.67
CA GLY A 491 8.45 -16.70 34.40
C GLY A 491 8.28 -16.19 35.81
N VAL A 492 9.42 -15.80 36.39
CA VAL A 492 9.51 -15.13 37.68
C VAL A 492 10.28 -13.83 37.50
N ALA A 493 9.68 -12.73 37.95
CA ALA A 493 10.31 -11.42 38.03
C ALA A 493 10.62 -11.08 39.49
N LEU A 494 11.80 -10.51 39.75
CA LEU A 494 12.09 -9.89 41.04
C LEU A 494 11.60 -8.45 40.98
N THR A 495 10.57 -8.13 41.76
CA THR A 495 9.79 -6.89 41.60
C THR A 495 9.76 -6.07 42.89
N LYS A 496 10.00 -4.76 42.78
CA LYS A 496 9.79 -3.76 43.81
C LYS A 496 8.51 -2.98 43.48
N ILE A 497 7.64 -2.77 44.48
CA ILE A 497 6.36 -2.07 44.33
C ILE A 497 6.36 -0.86 45.28
N GLY A 498 6.39 0.35 44.74
CA GLY A 498 6.38 1.61 45.49
C GLY A 498 7.48 1.67 46.55
N ASP A 499 7.08 2.13 47.74
CA ASP A 499 7.94 2.23 48.93
C ASP A 499 8.02 0.92 49.73
N PHE A 500 7.56 -0.21 49.17
CA PHE A 500 7.64 -1.48 49.86
C PHE A 500 9.12 -1.87 50.10
N PRO A 501 9.50 -2.25 51.34
CA PRO A 501 10.90 -2.24 51.77
C PRO A 501 11.78 -3.33 51.13
N PHE A 502 11.18 -4.37 50.54
CA PHE A 502 11.92 -5.50 49.97
C PHE A 502 11.41 -5.90 48.58
N PRO A 503 12.28 -6.19 47.60
CA PRO A 503 11.86 -6.76 46.33
C PRO A 503 11.35 -8.20 46.52
N MET A 504 10.27 -8.56 45.83
CA MET A 504 9.61 -9.86 45.95
C MET A 504 9.69 -10.65 44.63
N PRO A 505 9.96 -11.97 44.66
CA PRO A 505 9.84 -12.81 43.48
C PRO A 505 8.36 -13.03 43.15
N LEU A 506 7.93 -12.55 41.99
CA LEU A 506 6.56 -12.65 41.50
C LEU A 506 6.50 -13.59 40.28
N PRO A 507 5.79 -14.72 40.37
CA PRO A 507 5.46 -15.51 39.19
C PRO A 507 4.47 -14.73 38.33
N PHE A 508 4.67 -14.76 37.02
CA PHE A 508 3.79 -14.13 36.06
C PHE A 508 3.51 -15.03 34.86
N LYS A 509 2.36 -14.78 34.23
CA LYS A 509 1.94 -15.42 32.99
C LYS A 509 1.29 -14.37 32.09
N GLY A 510 1.76 -14.29 30.86
CA GLY A 510 1.16 -13.52 29.77
C GLY A 510 0.74 -14.46 28.65
N GLU A 511 -0.45 -14.28 28.11
CA GLU A 511 -0.91 -14.94 26.87
C GLU A 511 -1.40 -13.89 25.90
N ILE A 512 -1.07 -14.07 24.62
CA ILE A 512 -1.38 -13.10 23.56
C ILE A 512 -1.80 -13.91 22.34
N LYS A 513 -3.02 -13.65 21.88
CA LYS A 513 -3.59 -14.22 20.66
C LYS A 513 -3.83 -13.07 19.70
N ILE A 514 -3.35 -13.23 18.48
CA ILE A 514 -3.57 -12.28 17.40
C ILE A 514 -4.23 -13.07 16.27
N ASP A 515 -5.46 -12.68 15.96
CA ASP A 515 -6.25 -13.25 14.88
C ASP A 515 -6.46 -12.20 13.80
N PHE A 516 -6.22 -12.58 12.55
CA PHE A 516 -6.34 -11.70 11.40
C PHE A 516 -7.74 -11.86 10.80
N SER A 517 -8.38 -10.75 10.42
CA SER A 517 -9.70 -10.81 9.76
C SER A 517 -9.68 -11.59 8.44
N SER A 518 -8.51 -11.69 7.82
CA SER A 518 -8.21 -12.54 6.67
C SER A 518 -6.69 -12.82 6.64
N PRO A 519 -6.23 -13.90 5.99
CA PRO A 519 -4.81 -14.20 5.86
C PRO A 519 -4.01 -13.00 5.32
N TYR A 520 -3.00 -12.57 6.07
CA TYR A 520 -2.40 -11.23 5.91
C TYR A 520 -1.08 -11.20 5.16
N SER A 521 -0.95 -10.18 4.29
CA SER A 521 0.26 -9.87 3.50
C SER A 521 1.37 -9.26 4.34
N ILE A 522 2.60 -9.74 4.18
CA ILE A 522 3.77 -8.93 4.51
C ILE A 522 4.66 -8.64 3.30
N PHE A 523 4.92 -9.62 2.42
CA PHE A 523 5.62 -9.37 1.15
C PHE A 523 4.76 -9.83 -0.02
N ASP A 524 4.79 -9.04 -1.09
CA ASP A 524 4.18 -9.43 -2.36
C ASP A 524 5.31 -9.79 -3.33
N PHE A 525 5.48 -11.07 -3.62
CA PHE A 525 6.47 -11.54 -4.58
C PHE A 525 6.04 -11.25 -6.03
N PRO A 526 6.99 -11.02 -6.96
CA PRO A 526 8.43 -10.88 -6.75
C PRO A 526 8.79 -9.58 -6.02
N ILE A 527 9.91 -9.59 -5.31
CA ILE A 527 10.32 -8.51 -4.40
C ILE A 527 11.27 -7.49 -5.06
N GLU A 528 11.91 -7.86 -6.17
CA GLU A 528 12.97 -7.06 -6.82
C GLU A 528 12.52 -5.64 -7.22
N GLN A 529 13.04 -4.63 -6.49
CA GLN A 529 12.83 -3.19 -6.72
C GLN A 529 11.37 -2.75 -6.62
N LYS A 530 10.59 -3.46 -5.80
CA LYS A 530 9.17 -3.18 -5.64
C LYS A 530 8.93 -2.16 -4.55
N LYS A 531 8.03 -1.22 -4.82
CA LYS A 531 7.34 -0.41 -3.80
C LYS A 531 5.89 -0.84 -3.76
N TRP A 532 5.37 -1.13 -2.58
CA TRP A 532 3.98 -1.53 -2.41
C TRP A 532 3.43 -0.99 -1.09
N ILE A 533 2.11 -0.90 -1.01
CA ILE A 533 1.44 -0.31 0.14
C ILE A 533 0.54 -1.40 0.73
N LEU A 534 0.87 -1.86 1.93
CA LEU A 534 0.17 -2.96 2.61
C LEU A 534 -1.32 -2.64 2.73
N ASN A 535 -2.17 -3.61 2.42
CA ASN A 535 -3.62 -3.43 2.55
C ASN A 535 -4.05 -3.41 4.02
N VAL A 536 -5.13 -2.69 4.30
CA VAL A 536 -5.70 -2.59 5.65
C VAL A 536 -6.20 -3.96 6.11
N THR A 537 -5.81 -4.37 7.31
CA THR A 537 -6.31 -5.60 7.94
C THR A 537 -6.52 -5.37 9.42
N ASN A 538 -7.61 -5.92 9.94
CA ASN A 538 -7.94 -5.83 11.35
C ASN A 538 -7.22 -6.94 12.10
N LEU A 539 -6.40 -6.55 13.07
CA LEU A 539 -5.80 -7.40 14.08
C LEU A 539 -6.73 -7.46 15.28
N ASN A 540 -7.21 -8.65 15.63
CA ASN A 540 -7.91 -8.87 16.88
C ASN A 540 -6.92 -9.42 17.90
N ILE A 541 -6.63 -8.63 18.93
CA ILE A 541 -5.66 -8.94 19.97
C ILE A 541 -6.40 -9.27 21.26
N ASP A 542 -6.37 -10.54 21.63
CA ASP A 542 -6.79 -11.02 22.95
C ASP A 542 -5.54 -11.29 23.79
N ALA A 543 -5.25 -10.41 24.75
CA ALA A 543 -4.16 -10.54 25.69
C ALA A 543 -4.66 -10.80 27.12
N TYR A 544 -3.91 -11.60 27.87
CA TYR A 544 -4.22 -11.95 29.25
C TYR A 544 -2.93 -11.90 30.07
N ALA A 545 -2.90 -11.05 31.09
CA ALA A 545 -1.81 -11.00 32.05
C ALA A 545 -2.30 -11.41 33.44
N SER A 546 -1.52 -12.26 34.11
CA SER A 546 -1.72 -12.56 35.52
C SER A 546 -0.43 -12.62 36.33
N ALA A 547 -0.54 -12.21 37.59
CA ALA A 547 0.54 -12.17 38.57
C ALA A 547 0.04 -12.68 39.94
N LEU A 548 0.96 -12.94 40.88
CA LEU A 548 0.63 -13.43 42.23
C LEU A 548 -0.25 -14.68 42.20
N PHE A 549 0.15 -15.72 41.45
CA PHE A 549 -0.59 -16.98 41.33
C PHE A 549 -2.04 -16.82 40.79
N GLY A 550 -2.30 -15.77 40.01
CA GLY A 550 -3.63 -15.52 39.43
C GLY A 550 -4.55 -14.67 40.30
N ILE A 551 -4.04 -14.09 41.40
CA ILE A 551 -4.79 -13.12 42.22
C ILE A 551 -5.01 -11.82 41.44
N ILE A 552 -4.00 -11.37 40.68
CA ILE A 552 -4.13 -10.24 39.77
C ILE A 552 -4.40 -10.80 38.37
N ASN A 553 -5.55 -10.45 37.80
CA ASN A 553 -5.95 -10.81 36.44
C ASN A 553 -6.30 -9.54 35.67
N TYR A 554 -5.69 -9.36 34.50
CA TYR A 554 -5.96 -8.24 33.62
C TYR A 554 -6.21 -8.75 32.20
N PRO A 555 -7.48 -8.96 31.81
CA PRO A 555 -7.83 -9.28 30.45
C PRO A 555 -7.80 -8.01 29.61
N ILE A 556 -7.21 -8.13 28.43
CA ILE A 556 -7.05 -7.05 27.48
C ILE A 556 -7.61 -7.51 26.13
N LYS A 557 -8.58 -6.78 25.59
CA LYS A 557 -9.12 -7.01 24.25
C LYS A 557 -9.04 -5.74 23.43
N TYR A 558 -8.34 -5.80 22.31
CA TYR A 558 -8.24 -4.68 21.37
C TYR A 558 -8.39 -5.17 19.94
N THR A 559 -9.05 -4.36 19.11
CA THR A 559 -8.99 -4.50 17.65
C THR A 559 -8.17 -3.34 17.11
N ILE A 560 -7.16 -3.65 16.32
CA ILE A 560 -6.27 -2.67 15.71
C ILE A 560 -6.40 -2.81 14.21
N SER A 561 -6.88 -1.76 13.56
CA SER A 561 -6.82 -1.65 12.11
C SER A 561 -5.40 -1.22 11.75
N LEU A 562 -4.61 -2.14 11.20
CA LEU A 562 -3.35 -1.75 10.58
C LEU A 562 -3.72 -0.91 9.36
N GLY A 563 -3.46 0.40 9.45
CA GLY A 563 -3.52 1.27 8.30
C GLY A 563 -2.58 0.76 7.21
N SER A 564 -2.73 1.28 6.02
CA SER A 564 -1.83 0.97 4.93
C SER A 564 -0.44 1.55 5.16
N MET A 565 0.58 0.73 4.93
CA MET A 565 1.97 1.07 5.18
C MET A 565 2.77 0.93 3.91
N GLU A 566 3.53 1.97 3.56
CA GLU A 566 4.41 1.93 2.41
C GLU A 566 5.66 1.10 2.72
N ILE A 567 5.90 0.11 1.87
CA ILE A 567 7.06 -0.76 1.89
C ILE A 567 7.89 -0.51 0.64
N ASP A 568 9.19 -0.36 0.85
CA ASP A 568 10.18 -0.16 -0.20
C ASP A 568 11.22 -1.29 -0.16
N CYS A 569 11.35 -2.02 -1.26
CA CYS A 569 12.47 -2.93 -1.46
C CYS A 569 13.56 -2.31 -2.34
N SER A 570 14.65 -1.88 -1.71
CA SER A 570 15.80 -1.26 -2.38
C SER A 570 16.71 -2.24 -3.15
N GLY A 571 16.33 -3.52 -3.28
CA GLY A 571 17.10 -4.56 -3.97
C GLY A 571 17.90 -5.50 -3.04
N LYS A 572 18.71 -6.39 -3.64
CA LYS A 572 19.55 -7.36 -2.91
C LYS A 572 20.85 -6.73 -2.43
N GLU A 573 21.19 -7.00 -1.18
CA GLU A 573 22.49 -6.67 -0.58
C GLU A 573 23.13 -7.95 -0.01
N THR A 574 24.46 -7.93 0.15
CA THR A 574 25.16 -9.00 0.87
C THR A 574 25.09 -8.70 2.36
N VAL A 575 24.45 -9.59 3.12
CA VAL A 575 24.23 -9.43 4.56
C VAL A 575 25.03 -10.47 5.32
N GLN A 576 25.97 -10.00 6.14
CA GLN A 576 26.70 -10.84 7.08
C GLN A 576 25.93 -10.95 8.40
N THR A 577 25.76 -12.18 8.87
CA THR A 577 25.12 -12.54 10.14
C THR A 577 25.97 -13.55 10.89
N GLU A 578 25.56 -13.94 12.10
CA GLU A 578 26.23 -15.02 12.85
C GLU A 578 26.06 -16.39 12.16
N ALA A 579 24.95 -16.61 11.45
CA ALA A 579 24.69 -17.84 10.72
C ALA A 579 25.49 -17.96 9.40
N GLY A 580 26.05 -16.86 8.88
CA GLY A 580 26.74 -16.83 7.60
C GLY A 580 26.50 -15.56 6.80
N ILE A 581 26.89 -15.60 5.52
CA ILE A 581 26.73 -14.52 4.56
C ILE A 581 25.58 -14.90 3.61
N PHE A 582 24.60 -14.02 3.49
CA PHE A 582 23.41 -14.24 2.66
C PHE A 582 23.25 -13.11 1.64
N SER A 583 22.78 -13.46 0.44
CA SER A 583 22.16 -12.47 -0.44
C SER A 583 20.72 -12.24 0.02
N ALA A 584 20.37 -11.00 0.37
CA ALA A 584 19.06 -10.70 0.95
C ALA A 584 18.49 -9.38 0.42
N TYR A 585 17.20 -9.38 0.16
CA TYR A 585 16.42 -8.18 -0.14
C TYR A 585 16.31 -7.30 1.09
N LYS A 586 16.74 -6.05 0.96
CA LYS A 586 16.51 -5.03 1.98
C LYS A 586 15.13 -4.43 1.77
N ILE A 587 14.29 -4.59 2.78
CA ILE A 587 12.90 -4.15 2.78
C ILE A 587 12.75 -3.14 3.92
N SER A 588 12.33 -1.94 3.58
CA SER A 588 12.14 -0.83 4.50
C SER A 588 10.67 -0.45 4.57
N ILE A 589 10.19 -0.08 5.75
CA ILE A 589 8.81 0.38 5.95
C ILE A 589 8.91 1.73 6.63
N TYR A 590 8.70 2.78 5.84
CA TYR A 590 9.12 4.14 6.18
C TYR A 590 10.57 4.14 6.71
N ASP A 591 10.89 5.02 7.66
CA ASP A 591 12.16 5.02 8.40
C ASP A 591 12.14 4.11 9.64
N ILE A 592 11.06 3.35 9.82
CA ILE A 592 10.72 2.67 11.07
C ILE A 592 11.26 1.24 11.10
N VAL A 593 11.03 0.48 10.03
CA VAL A 593 11.44 -0.92 9.97
C VAL A 593 12.41 -1.12 8.84
N LYS A 594 13.49 -1.86 9.11
CA LYS A 594 14.45 -2.32 8.11
C LYS A 594 14.71 -3.80 8.34
N ILE A 595 14.35 -4.62 7.37
CA ILE A 595 14.50 -6.07 7.43
C ILE A 595 15.19 -6.58 6.18
N TYR A 596 15.87 -7.71 6.33
CA TYR A 596 16.64 -8.33 5.26
C TYR A 596 16.11 -9.74 5.06
N TYR A 597 15.49 -9.99 3.91
CA TYR A 597 14.86 -11.26 3.55
C TYR A 597 15.71 -12.01 2.54
N SER A 598 16.16 -13.21 2.85
CA SER A 598 16.93 -14.03 1.92
C SER A 598 16.02 -15.06 1.23
N PRO A 599 15.92 -15.03 -0.12
CA PRO A 599 15.06 -15.94 -0.87
C PRO A 599 15.59 -17.38 -0.90
N GLU A 600 16.90 -17.57 -0.74
CA GLU A 600 17.57 -18.89 -0.65
C GLU A 600 17.00 -19.73 0.50
N ILE A 601 16.72 -19.07 1.61
CA ILE A 601 16.22 -19.71 2.84
C ILE A 601 14.76 -19.35 3.12
N ALA A 602 14.19 -18.53 2.25
CA ALA A 602 12.89 -17.89 2.35
C ALA A 602 12.55 -17.38 3.75
N ASN A 603 13.51 -16.70 4.38
CA ASN A 603 13.35 -16.18 5.73
C ASN A 603 14.17 -14.92 5.94
N LEU A 604 13.84 -14.18 6.99
CA LEU A 604 14.65 -13.05 7.43
C LEU A 604 16.01 -13.52 7.93
N VAL A 605 17.03 -12.75 7.59
CA VAL A 605 18.40 -12.93 8.10
C VAL A 605 18.75 -11.84 9.12
N LYS A 606 18.10 -10.68 9.04
CA LYS A 606 18.37 -9.52 9.92
C LYS A 606 17.18 -8.59 9.98
N GLY A 607 17.01 -7.90 11.10
CA GLY A 607 15.94 -6.92 11.29
C GLY A 607 16.27 -5.84 12.31
N ASN A 608 15.83 -4.63 12.03
CA ASN A 608 15.87 -3.47 12.90
C ASN A 608 14.51 -2.77 12.88
N VAL A 609 14.02 -2.38 14.05
CA VAL A 609 12.76 -1.65 14.21
C VAL A 609 13.02 -0.50 15.16
N ASN A 610 12.67 0.71 14.74
CA ASN A 610 12.80 1.93 15.51
C ASN A 610 11.53 2.78 15.40
N PHE A 611 10.68 2.72 16.42
CA PHE A 611 9.38 3.41 16.43
C PHE A 611 9.03 3.93 17.83
N GLU A 612 8.76 5.23 17.98
CA GLU A 612 8.17 5.80 19.21
C GLU A 612 8.82 5.32 20.53
N GLY A 613 10.15 5.34 20.59
CA GLY A 613 10.90 4.90 21.79
C GLY A 613 11.07 3.37 21.89
N ILE A 614 10.66 2.62 20.87
CA ILE A 614 10.89 1.19 20.73
C ILE A 614 12.06 0.97 19.78
N ASN A 615 13.10 0.28 20.23
CA ASN A 615 14.24 -0.14 19.41
C ASN A 615 14.48 -1.64 19.54
N ILE A 616 14.34 -2.38 18.44
CA ILE A 616 14.56 -3.82 18.39
C ILE A 616 15.59 -4.15 17.32
N GLU A 617 16.60 -4.93 17.69
CA GLU A 617 17.62 -5.46 16.78
C GLU A 617 17.67 -6.98 16.86
N ALA A 618 17.49 -7.63 15.71
CA ALA A 618 17.51 -9.07 15.58
C ALA A 618 18.44 -9.51 14.44
N GLU A 619 19.13 -10.63 14.65
CA GLU A 619 20.04 -11.21 13.67
C GLU A 619 19.96 -12.74 13.70
N LEU A 620 20.05 -13.35 12.52
CA LEU A 620 20.07 -14.79 12.37
C LEU A 620 21.38 -15.37 12.92
N LYS A 621 21.24 -16.32 13.83
CA LYS A 621 22.32 -16.96 14.56
C LYS A 621 22.71 -18.30 13.97
N GLU A 622 21.71 -19.11 13.63
CA GLU A 622 21.92 -20.47 13.15
C GLU A 622 20.76 -20.87 12.26
N VAL A 623 21.05 -21.71 11.27
CA VAL A 623 20.03 -22.40 10.52
C VAL A 623 20.28 -23.90 10.48
N ASN A 624 19.20 -24.67 10.61
CA ASN A 624 19.23 -26.12 10.51
C ASN A 624 18.10 -26.57 9.58
N TYR A 625 18.50 -27.18 8.48
CA TYR A 625 17.58 -27.68 7.46
C TYR A 625 17.55 -29.19 7.47
N LYS A 626 16.35 -29.76 7.31
CA LYS A 626 16.17 -31.21 7.32
C LYS A 626 15.82 -31.79 5.96
#